data_AF-A0A2N2MBA6-F1
#
_entry.id   AF-A0A2N2MBA6-F1
#
_cell.length_a   1.000
_cell.length_b   1.000
_cell.length_c   1.000
_cell.angle_alpha   90.00
_cell.angle_beta   90.00
_cell.angle_gamma   90.00
#
_symmetry.space_group_name_H-M   'P 1'
#
loop_
_entity.id
_entity.type
_entity.pdbx_description
1 polymer ?
#
loop_
_entity_poly.entity_id
_entity_poly.type
_entity_poly.pdbx_seq_one_letter_code
_entity_poly.pdbx_strand_id
1 'polypeptide(L)'
;MNDTLPIWQPPPDFAPLESALPGISVFAPRPKTTQTDAPQIFKCPQCGASTKFDVAAGGVACEHCGYTTAPIAQTVGLQAQVMEFTLETLSKAETGWGVTRKEIHCNSCGADMAIPENALTATCPFCASNRVNVREASDDQLRPRFLIPFKIQPQATRALAQSWLGQGWYHPDELGASAIVDHFAGIYLPFWTFSAQIASGWKAEVGHERQESYYDHNDKSWKTRTVIDWGWENGRVKIDVADLLLCGSSRVSQVLIKRVEPFQLKDLVSYAPDFLAGWQAQAYDQTLPKAWEQAKADMRERAKSACHSNIGSLHVRNFSMTADFNEETWRYILLPVYVAAYKFENKVYQVMLNGQTGAIAGQKPVAWWKIWLAVAAMLSPGLCLGLLGLPLLLAGGIGLVPLIIGLIFFIAGLAGAFFLYQKAVASEAV
;
A
#
# COMPACT_ATOMS: atom_id res chain seq x y z
N MET A 1 -21.53 16.09 66.93
CA MET A 1 -21.83 16.59 65.57
C MET A 1 -21.83 15.35 64.68
N ASN A 2 -23.01 14.88 64.29
CA ASN A 2 -23.17 13.69 63.44
C ASN A 2 -23.05 14.12 61.97
N ASP A 3 -21.84 14.07 61.42
CA ASP A 3 -21.62 14.24 60.00
C ASP A 3 -22.06 12.96 59.27
N THR A 4 -23.30 12.98 58.78
CA THR A 4 -23.81 11.98 57.85
C THR A 4 -23.24 12.31 56.48
N LEU A 5 -22.23 11.54 56.05
CA LEU A 5 -21.68 11.65 54.71
C LEU A 5 -22.80 11.40 53.68
N PRO A 6 -22.86 12.17 52.58
CA PRO A 6 -23.86 12.00 51.54
C PRO A 6 -23.73 10.61 50.90
N ILE A 7 -24.86 9.91 50.79
CA ILE A 7 -24.96 8.61 50.12
C ILE A 7 -24.65 8.82 48.64
N TRP A 8 -23.56 8.21 48.16
CA TRP A 8 -23.18 8.24 46.76
C TRP A 8 -24.25 7.55 45.89
N GLN A 9 -24.59 8.15 44.75
CA GLN A 9 -25.52 7.59 43.76
C GLN A 9 -24.79 7.36 42.43
N PRO A 10 -25.04 6.23 41.74
CA PRO A 10 -24.42 5.95 40.46
C PRO A 10 -24.94 6.89 39.36
N PRO A 11 -24.12 7.20 38.32
CA PRO A 11 -24.57 7.92 37.14
C PRO A 11 -25.75 7.23 36.43
N PRO A 12 -26.62 7.97 35.74
CA PRO A 12 -27.85 7.44 35.13
C PRO A 12 -27.63 6.30 34.12
N ASP A 13 -26.46 6.26 33.49
CA ASP A 13 -26.10 5.29 32.46
C ASP A 13 -25.47 4.00 33.02
N PHE A 14 -25.41 3.84 34.34
CA PHE A 14 -24.79 2.69 35.00
C PHE A 14 -25.85 1.77 35.64
N ALA A 15 -25.57 0.47 35.66
CA ALA A 15 -26.38 -0.56 36.30
C ALA A 15 -25.56 -1.35 37.32
N PRO A 16 -26.18 -1.79 38.44
CA PRO A 16 -25.50 -2.61 39.43
C PRO A 16 -25.11 -3.97 38.85
N LEU A 17 -23.90 -4.42 39.14
CA LEU A 17 -23.36 -5.73 38.79
C LEU A 17 -23.19 -6.55 40.07
N GLU A 18 -23.44 -7.86 39.97
CA GLU A 18 -23.25 -8.77 41.10
C GLU A 18 -21.74 -8.90 41.41
N SER A 19 -21.36 -8.54 42.63
CA SER A 19 -19.99 -8.65 43.12
C SER A 19 -19.76 -10.04 43.72
N ALA A 20 -18.66 -10.68 43.33
CA ALA A 20 -18.20 -11.93 43.97
C ALA A 20 -17.72 -11.72 45.42
N LEU A 21 -17.53 -10.46 45.84
CA LEU A 21 -17.12 -10.10 47.20
C LEU A 21 -18.31 -9.54 47.99
N PRO A 22 -18.61 -10.09 49.19
CA PRO A 22 -19.72 -9.62 50.01
C PRO A 22 -19.47 -8.19 50.51
N GLY A 23 -20.49 -7.34 50.41
CA GLY A 23 -20.44 -5.95 50.89
C GLY A 23 -19.92 -4.93 49.87
N ILE A 24 -19.54 -5.35 48.66
CA ILE A 24 -19.11 -4.44 47.59
C ILE A 24 -20.22 -4.34 46.54
N SER A 25 -20.65 -3.11 46.23
CA SER A 25 -21.53 -2.82 45.10
C SER A 25 -20.70 -2.30 43.93
N VAL A 26 -20.80 -2.96 42.78
CA VAL A 26 -20.11 -2.57 41.54
C VAL A 26 -21.17 -2.06 40.58
N PHE A 27 -20.88 -0.97 39.86
CA PHE A 27 -21.74 -0.44 38.81
C PHE A 27 -20.98 -0.42 37.50
N ALA A 28 -21.57 -0.96 36.44
CA ALA A 28 -21.02 -0.95 35.09
C ALA A 28 -21.91 -0.12 34.15
N PRO A 29 -21.36 0.48 33.08
CA PRO A 29 -22.17 1.12 32.06
C PRO A 29 -23.22 0.13 31.55
N ARG A 30 -24.48 0.56 31.44
CA ARG A 30 -25.52 -0.25 30.80
C ARG A 30 -25.01 -0.64 29.41
N PRO A 31 -25.11 -1.92 29.02
CA PRO A 31 -24.83 -2.31 27.65
C PRO A 31 -25.71 -1.43 26.76
N LYS A 32 -25.09 -0.60 25.90
CA LYS A 32 -25.86 0.09 24.88
C LYS A 32 -26.58 -0.99 24.10
N THR A 33 -27.90 -0.94 24.05
CA THR A 33 -28.66 -1.79 23.15
C THR A 33 -28.20 -1.41 21.76
N THR A 34 -27.27 -2.18 21.20
CA THR A 34 -26.87 -2.05 19.81
C THR A 34 -28.17 -2.16 19.03
N GLN A 35 -28.59 -1.07 18.38
CA GLN A 35 -29.59 -1.18 17.34
C GLN A 35 -28.93 -2.07 16.29
N THR A 36 -29.25 -3.36 16.34
CA THR A 36 -28.90 -4.29 15.28
C THR A 36 -29.64 -3.77 14.06
N ASP A 37 -28.90 -3.15 13.14
CA ASP A 37 -29.40 -2.86 11.80
C ASP A 37 -30.08 -4.14 11.29
N ALA A 38 -31.35 -4.05 10.89
CA ALA A 38 -32.08 -5.22 10.42
C ALA A 38 -31.30 -5.83 9.25
N PRO A 39 -30.99 -7.14 9.29
CA PRO A 39 -30.10 -7.76 8.30
C PRO A 39 -30.69 -7.58 6.91
N GLN A 40 -30.06 -6.73 6.08
CA GLN A 40 -30.47 -6.58 4.69
C GLN A 40 -29.93 -7.76 3.90
N ILE A 41 -30.84 -8.64 3.49
CA ILE A 41 -30.54 -9.75 2.59
C ILE A 41 -30.60 -9.20 1.16
N PHE A 42 -29.52 -9.34 0.39
CA PHE A 42 -29.43 -8.90 -1.02
C PHE A 42 -30.31 -9.73 -1.96
N LYS A 43 -31.64 -9.60 -1.81
CA LYS A 43 -32.65 -10.21 -2.67
C LYS A 43 -33.31 -9.14 -3.52
N CYS A 44 -33.58 -9.50 -4.78
CA CYS A 44 -34.28 -8.64 -5.72
C CYS A 44 -35.70 -8.38 -5.23
N PRO A 45 -36.15 -7.12 -5.12
CA PRO A 45 -37.51 -6.81 -4.68
C PRO A 45 -38.58 -7.26 -5.68
N GLN A 46 -38.21 -7.48 -6.96
CA GLN A 46 -39.14 -7.84 -8.02
C GLN A 46 -39.33 -9.36 -8.16
N CYS A 47 -38.29 -10.19 -7.98
CA CYS A 47 -38.36 -11.63 -8.22
C CYS A 47 -37.79 -12.51 -7.09
N GLY A 48 -37.19 -11.92 -6.05
CA GLY A 48 -36.63 -12.65 -4.92
C GLY A 48 -35.28 -13.35 -5.18
N ALA A 49 -34.75 -13.31 -6.42
CA ALA A 49 -33.43 -13.85 -6.75
C ALA A 49 -32.30 -13.02 -6.11
N SER A 50 -31.11 -13.58 -5.98
CA SER A 50 -29.94 -12.84 -5.47
C SER A 50 -29.53 -11.73 -6.43
N THR A 51 -29.16 -10.58 -5.88
CA THR A 51 -28.62 -9.46 -6.66
C THR A 51 -27.11 -9.33 -6.51
N LYS A 52 -26.46 -8.73 -7.50
CA LYS A 52 -25.02 -8.39 -7.48
C LYS A 52 -24.82 -6.95 -7.90
N PHE A 53 -23.73 -6.34 -7.48
CA PHE A 53 -23.37 -5.03 -7.97
C PHE A 53 -22.82 -5.13 -9.40
N ASP A 54 -23.43 -4.39 -10.31
CA ASP A 54 -23.03 -4.25 -11.70
C ASP A 54 -22.29 -2.92 -11.90
N VAL A 55 -21.06 -3.03 -12.38
CA VAL A 55 -20.16 -1.89 -12.59
C VAL A 55 -20.66 -0.97 -13.70
N ALA A 56 -21.31 -1.50 -14.73
CA ALA A 56 -21.80 -0.71 -15.86
C ALA A 56 -23.08 0.07 -15.50
N ALA A 57 -23.98 -0.55 -14.72
CA ALA A 57 -25.18 0.08 -14.20
C ALA A 57 -24.86 1.04 -13.02
N GLY A 58 -23.68 0.92 -12.42
CA GLY A 58 -23.29 1.72 -11.25
C GLY A 58 -24.12 1.40 -10.01
N GLY A 59 -24.61 0.16 -9.91
CA GLY A 59 -25.53 -0.22 -8.84
C GLY A 59 -25.87 -1.70 -8.82
N VAL A 60 -26.86 -2.05 -8.00
CA VAL A 60 -27.27 -3.44 -7.79
C VAL A 60 -28.17 -3.88 -8.93
N ALA A 61 -27.81 -4.99 -9.59
CA ALA A 61 -28.53 -5.60 -10.69
C ALA A 61 -28.96 -7.04 -10.36
N CYS A 62 -30.11 -7.45 -10.90
CA CYS A 62 -30.59 -8.83 -10.87
C CYS A 62 -30.39 -9.50 -12.22
N GLU A 63 -29.52 -10.51 -12.28
CA GLU A 63 -29.26 -11.31 -13.48
C GLU A 63 -30.49 -12.13 -13.93
N HIS A 64 -31.47 -12.36 -13.04
CA HIS A 64 -32.64 -13.18 -13.34
C HIS A 64 -33.77 -12.42 -14.04
N CYS A 65 -34.08 -11.20 -13.60
CA CYS A 65 -35.21 -10.40 -14.12
C CYS A 65 -34.82 -9.07 -14.75
N GLY A 66 -33.54 -8.66 -14.66
CA GLY A 66 -33.05 -7.39 -15.20
C GLY A 66 -33.30 -6.16 -14.32
N TYR A 67 -33.83 -6.34 -13.11
CA TYR A 67 -33.99 -5.23 -12.15
C TYR A 67 -32.64 -4.56 -11.86
N THR A 68 -32.61 -3.22 -11.86
CA THR A 68 -31.43 -2.43 -11.50
C THR A 68 -31.82 -1.30 -10.56
N THR A 69 -30.96 -1.02 -9.58
CA THR A 69 -31.10 0.13 -8.68
C THR A 69 -29.73 0.71 -8.35
N ALA A 70 -29.62 2.03 -8.35
CA ALA A 70 -28.43 2.69 -7.83
C ALA A 70 -28.41 2.56 -6.29
N PRO A 71 -27.24 2.40 -5.66
CA PRO A 71 -27.12 2.49 -4.21
C PRO A 71 -27.46 3.90 -3.77
N ILE A 72 -28.09 4.03 -2.60
CA ILE A 72 -28.30 5.34 -1.98
C ILE A 72 -26.96 5.77 -1.37
N ALA A 73 -26.14 6.44 -2.17
CA ALA A 73 -24.84 6.92 -1.75
C ALA A 73 -24.57 8.33 -2.27
N GLN A 74 -23.97 9.16 -1.43
CA GLN A 74 -23.57 10.52 -1.79
C GLN A 74 -22.10 10.51 -2.23
N THR A 75 -21.81 11.12 -3.37
CA THR A 75 -20.43 11.42 -3.76
C THR A 75 -19.91 12.53 -2.86
N VAL A 76 -18.95 12.19 -2.02
CA VAL A 76 -18.37 13.12 -1.03
C VAL A 76 -16.98 13.61 -1.45
N GLY A 77 -16.27 12.82 -2.26
CA GLY A 77 -14.91 13.12 -2.73
C GLY A 77 -13.96 13.51 -1.60
N LEU A 78 -13.19 14.58 -1.81
CA LEU A 78 -12.23 15.10 -0.82
C LEU A 78 -12.91 15.76 0.39
N GLN A 79 -14.22 16.01 0.34
CA GLN A 79 -15.00 16.51 1.48
C GLN A 79 -15.58 15.38 2.35
N ALA A 80 -15.18 14.13 2.10
CA ALA A 80 -15.46 13.00 2.98
C ALA A 80 -15.06 13.36 4.42
N GLN A 81 -16.02 13.28 5.36
CA GLN A 81 -15.81 13.66 6.75
C GLN A 81 -14.56 12.97 7.32
N VAL A 82 -13.63 13.77 7.80
CA VAL A 82 -12.40 13.31 8.43
C VAL A 82 -12.59 13.27 9.95
N MET A 83 -12.01 12.27 10.59
CA MET A 83 -12.18 12.03 12.03
C MET A 83 -10.95 12.52 12.78
N GLU A 84 -11.16 13.25 13.87
CA GLU A 84 -10.08 13.58 14.80
C GLU A 84 -9.73 12.37 15.67
N PHE A 85 -8.52 12.36 16.22
CA PHE A 85 -8.07 11.34 17.17
C PHE A 85 -8.62 11.59 18.58
N THR A 86 -9.94 11.50 18.76
CA THR A 86 -10.59 11.66 20.08
C THR A 86 -11.35 10.40 20.52
N LEU A 87 -11.41 10.17 21.83
CA LEU A 87 -12.14 9.03 22.42
C LEU A 87 -13.64 9.08 22.08
N GLU A 88 -14.22 10.28 22.01
CA GLU A 88 -15.60 10.46 21.58
C GLU A 88 -15.83 9.99 20.15
N THR A 89 -14.91 10.33 19.26
CA THR A 89 -14.97 9.96 17.84
C THR A 89 -14.85 8.45 17.65
N LEU A 90 -13.99 7.79 18.42
CA LEU A 90 -13.86 6.32 18.41
C LEU A 90 -15.09 5.63 19.02
N SER A 91 -15.66 6.16 20.10
CA SER A 91 -16.83 5.56 20.76
C SER A 91 -18.16 5.75 20.02
N LYS A 92 -18.22 6.72 19.09
CA LYS A 92 -19.36 6.96 18.20
C LYS A 92 -19.20 6.28 16.84
N ALA A 93 -18.05 5.66 16.55
CA ALA A 93 -17.84 4.98 15.29
C ALA A 93 -18.74 3.74 15.19
N GLU A 94 -19.38 3.58 14.04
CA GLU A 94 -20.15 2.38 13.73
C GLU A 94 -19.22 1.18 13.57
N THR A 95 -19.74 -0.01 13.87
CA THR A 95 -19.00 -1.26 13.74
C THR A 95 -19.72 -2.27 12.83
N GLY A 96 -19.02 -3.32 12.43
CA GLY A 96 -19.49 -4.35 11.52
C GLY A 96 -19.70 -3.85 10.08
N TRP A 97 -20.41 -4.63 9.28
CA TRP A 97 -20.61 -4.34 7.84
C TRP A 97 -21.97 -3.67 7.53
N GLY A 98 -22.83 -3.49 8.52
CA GLY A 98 -24.22 -3.04 8.35
C GLY A 98 -25.16 -4.10 7.75
N VAL A 99 -24.62 -5.28 7.43
CA VAL A 99 -25.35 -6.48 6.98
C VAL A 99 -24.62 -7.72 7.48
N THR A 100 -25.36 -8.79 7.74
CA THR A 100 -24.76 -10.07 8.12
C THR A 100 -23.92 -10.62 6.96
N ARG A 101 -22.65 -10.93 7.24
CA ARG A 101 -21.74 -11.55 6.27
C ARG A 101 -21.06 -12.76 6.90
N LYS A 102 -20.63 -13.68 6.06
CA LYS A 102 -19.68 -14.72 6.46
C LYS A 102 -18.27 -14.19 6.26
N GLU A 103 -17.34 -14.71 7.02
CA GLU A 103 -15.92 -14.43 6.87
C GLU A 103 -15.18 -15.71 6.52
N ILE A 104 -14.27 -15.61 5.56
CA ILE A 104 -13.30 -16.64 5.25
C ILE A 104 -11.97 -16.28 5.89
N HIS A 105 -11.45 -17.17 6.73
CA HIS A 105 -10.06 -17.13 7.20
C HIS A 105 -9.20 -18.11 6.38
N CYS A 106 -8.11 -17.62 5.78
CA CYS A 106 -7.15 -18.46 5.07
C CYS A 106 -6.01 -18.92 5.98
N ASN A 107 -5.90 -20.23 6.25
CA ASN A 107 -4.83 -20.80 7.08
C ASN A 107 -3.44 -20.78 6.42
N SER A 108 -3.35 -20.38 5.14
CA SER A 108 -2.08 -20.35 4.40
C SER A 108 -1.41 -18.98 4.42
N CYS A 109 -2.19 -17.90 4.23
CA CYS A 109 -1.69 -16.52 4.22
C CYS A 109 -2.17 -15.69 5.41
N GLY A 110 -3.15 -16.18 6.18
CA GLY A 110 -3.73 -15.48 7.33
C GLY A 110 -4.72 -14.37 6.98
N ALA A 111 -5.14 -14.25 5.71
CA ALA A 111 -6.10 -13.23 5.31
C ALA A 111 -7.54 -13.57 5.75
N ASP A 112 -8.23 -12.57 6.30
CA ASP A 112 -9.65 -12.60 6.65
C ASP A 112 -10.47 -11.80 5.64
N MET A 113 -11.52 -12.40 5.06
CA MET A 113 -12.34 -11.78 4.03
C MET A 113 -13.83 -11.96 4.30
N ALA A 114 -14.56 -10.85 4.37
CA ALA A 114 -16.00 -10.84 4.39
C ALA A 114 -16.56 -11.18 3.01
N ILE A 115 -17.27 -12.30 2.92
CA ILE A 115 -17.89 -12.81 1.71
C ILE A 115 -19.43 -12.69 1.78
N PRO A 116 -20.12 -12.66 0.63
CA PRO A 116 -21.57 -12.80 0.59
C PRO A 116 -22.03 -14.10 1.27
N GLU A 117 -23.20 -14.08 1.91
CA GLU A 117 -23.72 -15.23 2.69
C GLU A 117 -23.88 -16.51 1.86
N ASN A 118 -24.23 -16.35 0.58
CA ASN A 118 -24.43 -17.42 -0.40
C ASN A 118 -23.15 -17.78 -1.18
N ALA A 119 -22.02 -17.12 -0.93
CA ALA A 119 -20.77 -17.42 -1.61
C ALA A 119 -20.18 -18.75 -1.10
N LEU A 120 -19.95 -19.67 -2.03
CA LEU A 120 -19.22 -20.91 -1.80
C LEU A 120 -17.82 -20.76 -2.40
N THR A 121 -16.91 -20.13 -1.65
CA THR A 121 -15.51 -20.02 -2.05
C THR A 121 -14.67 -21.07 -1.32
N ALA A 122 -14.06 -21.97 -2.09
CA ALA A 122 -13.14 -22.99 -1.57
C ALA A 122 -11.66 -22.59 -1.68
N THR A 123 -11.35 -21.42 -2.25
CA THR A 123 -9.98 -21.01 -2.60
C THR A 123 -9.73 -19.54 -2.24
N CYS A 124 -8.64 -19.27 -1.54
CA CYS A 124 -8.22 -17.91 -1.20
C CYS A 124 -7.74 -17.15 -2.45
N PRO A 125 -8.26 -15.95 -2.75
CA PRO A 125 -7.87 -15.17 -3.94
C PRO A 125 -6.46 -14.59 -3.86
N PHE A 126 -5.90 -14.42 -2.66
CA PHE A 126 -4.56 -13.85 -2.48
C PHE A 126 -3.43 -14.84 -2.73
N CYS A 127 -3.61 -16.12 -2.36
CA CYS A 127 -2.55 -17.13 -2.40
C CYS A 127 -2.93 -18.44 -3.11
N ALA A 128 -4.14 -18.52 -3.69
CA ALA A 128 -4.69 -19.72 -4.34
C ALA A 128 -4.73 -20.98 -3.46
N SER A 129 -4.71 -20.84 -2.13
CA SER A 129 -4.79 -21.96 -1.19
C SER A 129 -6.23 -22.37 -0.91
N ASN A 130 -6.49 -23.68 -0.85
CA ASN A 130 -7.79 -24.24 -0.49
C ASN A 130 -7.98 -24.44 1.02
N ARG A 131 -7.01 -24.01 1.83
CA ARG A 131 -7.06 -24.13 3.30
C ARG A 131 -7.83 -22.95 3.90
N VAL A 132 -9.12 -22.88 3.61
CA VAL A 132 -10.01 -21.80 4.06
C VAL A 132 -11.01 -22.33 5.08
N ASN A 133 -11.25 -21.56 6.14
CA ASN A 133 -12.29 -21.81 7.15
C ASN A 133 -13.36 -20.72 7.04
N VAL A 134 -14.62 -21.10 7.12
CA VAL A 134 -15.75 -20.15 7.08
C VAL A 134 -16.29 -19.97 8.49
N ARG A 135 -16.44 -18.72 8.93
CA ARG A 135 -17.08 -18.32 10.19
C ARG A 135 -18.03 -17.15 9.96
N GLU A 136 -18.77 -16.74 10.99
CA GLU A 136 -19.51 -15.47 10.95
C GLU A 136 -18.52 -14.30 11.02
N ALA A 137 -18.80 -13.24 10.27
CA ALA A 137 -17.98 -12.03 10.34
C ALA A 137 -18.20 -11.35 11.70
N SER A 138 -17.12 -10.85 12.31
CA SER A 138 -17.20 -10.09 13.56
C SER A 138 -17.81 -8.71 13.32
N ASP A 139 -18.72 -8.31 14.23
CA ASP A 139 -19.30 -6.96 14.27
C ASP A 139 -18.51 -5.99 15.17
N ASP A 140 -17.34 -6.39 15.69
CA ASP A 140 -16.53 -5.57 16.60
C ASP A 140 -15.54 -4.64 15.86
N GLN A 141 -15.38 -4.82 14.55
CA GLN A 141 -14.48 -3.99 13.74
C GLN A 141 -15.16 -2.70 13.30
N LEU A 142 -14.38 -1.62 13.17
CA LEU A 142 -14.87 -0.35 12.65
C LEU A 142 -15.49 -0.52 11.28
N ARG A 143 -16.68 0.06 11.07
CA ARG A 143 -17.35 0.09 9.78
C ARG A 143 -16.67 1.11 8.86
N PRO A 144 -16.40 0.78 7.59
CA PRO A 144 -15.90 1.76 6.64
C PRO A 144 -16.96 2.83 6.38
N ARG A 145 -16.54 4.11 6.32
CA ARG A 145 -17.47 5.22 6.08
C ARG A 145 -17.56 5.60 4.60
N PHE A 146 -16.51 5.29 3.85
CA PHE A 146 -16.40 5.63 2.44
C PHE A 146 -15.78 4.50 1.64
N LEU A 147 -16.05 4.48 0.34
CA LEU A 147 -15.40 3.59 -0.61
C LEU A 147 -15.26 4.25 -1.97
N ILE A 148 -14.41 3.69 -2.82
CA ILE A 148 -14.40 4.01 -4.25
C ILE A 148 -15.13 2.90 -5.01
N PRO A 149 -16.17 3.18 -5.81
CA PRO A 149 -16.83 2.15 -6.60
C PRO A 149 -15.88 1.55 -7.65
N PHE A 150 -16.03 0.25 -7.94
CA PHE A 150 -15.40 -0.34 -9.12
C PHE A 150 -15.83 0.43 -10.38
N LYS A 151 -14.87 0.73 -11.27
CA LYS A 151 -15.11 1.34 -12.59
C LYS A 151 -14.72 0.41 -13.73
N ILE A 152 -13.74 -0.46 -13.50
CA ILE A 152 -13.32 -1.49 -14.46
C ILE A 152 -14.24 -2.69 -14.30
N GLN A 153 -14.83 -3.17 -15.41
CA GLN A 153 -15.66 -4.36 -15.40
C GLN A 153 -14.80 -5.63 -15.25
N PRO A 154 -15.27 -6.67 -14.54
CA PRO A 154 -14.58 -7.95 -14.42
C PRO A 154 -14.12 -8.54 -15.75
N GLN A 155 -14.94 -8.45 -16.78
CA GLN A 155 -14.66 -9.00 -18.11
C GLN A 155 -13.46 -8.33 -18.78
N ALA A 156 -13.18 -7.05 -18.46
CA ALA A 156 -12.06 -6.31 -19.01
C ALA A 156 -10.70 -6.69 -18.37
N THR A 157 -10.72 -7.28 -17.16
CA THR A 157 -9.50 -7.59 -16.39
C THR A 157 -8.58 -8.57 -17.11
N ARG A 158 -9.14 -9.59 -17.79
CA ARG A 158 -8.36 -10.58 -18.55
C ARG A 158 -7.55 -9.92 -19.66
N ALA A 159 -8.16 -9.04 -20.44
CA ALA A 159 -7.48 -8.38 -21.57
C ALA A 159 -6.34 -7.46 -21.08
N LEU A 160 -6.57 -6.73 -19.99
CA LEU A 160 -5.55 -5.89 -19.34
C LEU A 160 -4.38 -6.75 -18.81
N ALA A 161 -4.70 -7.87 -18.17
CA ALA A 161 -3.70 -8.81 -17.66
C ALA A 161 -2.87 -9.45 -18.77
N GLN A 162 -3.51 -9.92 -19.86
CA GLN A 162 -2.81 -10.49 -21.01
C GLN A 162 -1.88 -9.49 -21.67
N SER A 163 -2.37 -8.26 -21.91
CA SER A 163 -1.55 -7.18 -22.47
C SER A 163 -0.34 -6.88 -21.58
N TRP A 164 -0.55 -6.79 -20.26
CA TRP A 164 0.53 -6.53 -19.32
C TRP A 164 1.51 -7.70 -19.22
N LEU A 165 1.03 -8.95 -19.12
CA LEU A 165 1.86 -10.16 -19.05
C LEU A 165 2.75 -10.33 -20.28
N GLY A 166 2.24 -9.98 -21.48
CA GLY A 166 3.01 -10.00 -22.72
C GLY A 166 4.10 -8.92 -22.85
N GLN A 167 4.19 -7.97 -21.91
CA GLN A 167 5.24 -6.95 -21.91
C GLN A 167 6.52 -7.45 -21.23
N GLY A 168 7.66 -7.13 -21.86
CA GLY A 168 9.02 -7.33 -21.32
C GLY A 168 9.77 -8.47 -22.01
N TRP A 169 10.97 -8.17 -22.52
CA TRP A 169 11.72 -9.08 -23.39
C TRP A 169 12.31 -10.30 -22.68
N TYR A 170 12.48 -10.23 -21.36
CA TYR A 170 13.10 -11.29 -20.53
C TYR A 170 12.08 -12.17 -19.79
N HIS A 171 10.82 -12.15 -20.24
CA HIS A 171 9.78 -13.05 -19.74
C HIS A 171 9.51 -14.19 -20.75
N PRO A 172 8.94 -15.33 -20.30
CA PRO A 172 8.47 -16.39 -21.20
C PRO A 172 7.36 -15.87 -22.13
N ASP A 173 7.48 -16.16 -23.43
CA ASP A 173 6.56 -15.63 -24.45
C ASP A 173 5.13 -16.21 -24.30
N GLU A 174 5.03 -17.39 -23.68
CA GLU A 174 3.77 -18.07 -23.39
C GLU A 174 2.90 -17.31 -22.39
N LEU A 175 3.46 -16.43 -21.54
CA LEU A 175 2.70 -15.72 -20.51
C LEU A 175 1.56 -14.87 -21.09
N GLY A 176 1.83 -14.11 -22.16
CA GLY A 176 0.83 -13.24 -22.77
C GLY A 176 -0.24 -14.00 -23.55
N ALA A 177 0.11 -15.16 -24.10
CA ALA A 177 -0.81 -16.05 -24.81
C ALA A 177 -1.65 -16.93 -23.87
N SER A 178 -1.21 -17.08 -22.62
CA SER A 178 -1.79 -18.01 -21.69
C SER A 178 -3.09 -17.51 -21.04
N ALA A 179 -4.06 -18.41 -20.92
CA ALA A 179 -5.26 -18.25 -20.09
C ALA A 179 -4.95 -18.40 -18.58
N ILE A 180 -3.67 -18.30 -18.17
CA ILE A 180 -3.21 -18.65 -16.82
C ILE A 180 -3.88 -17.79 -15.74
N VAL A 181 -4.34 -16.59 -16.10
CA VAL A 181 -5.11 -15.69 -15.21
C VAL A 181 -6.56 -15.65 -15.64
N ASP A 182 -7.27 -16.77 -15.44
CA ASP A 182 -8.66 -16.91 -15.89
C ASP A 182 -9.68 -16.20 -14.99
N HIS A 183 -9.36 -16.02 -13.71
CA HIS A 183 -10.30 -15.44 -12.75
C HIS A 183 -9.63 -14.42 -11.84
N PHE A 184 -10.05 -13.17 -11.98
CA PHE A 184 -9.79 -12.11 -11.01
C PHE A 184 -10.93 -12.03 -10.00
N ALA A 185 -10.59 -12.14 -8.72
CA ALA A 185 -11.52 -11.83 -7.65
C ALA A 185 -11.53 -10.31 -7.43
N GLY A 186 -12.70 -9.68 -7.53
CA GLY A 186 -12.87 -8.30 -7.10
C GLY A 186 -12.99 -8.22 -5.58
N ILE A 187 -12.09 -7.47 -4.97
CA ILE A 187 -11.95 -7.33 -3.53
C ILE A 187 -11.88 -5.85 -3.18
N TYR A 188 -12.64 -5.46 -2.17
CA TYR A 188 -12.45 -4.20 -1.46
C TYR A 188 -11.37 -4.37 -0.40
N LEU A 189 -10.24 -3.67 -0.58
CA LEU A 189 -9.17 -3.65 0.41
C LEU A 189 -9.38 -2.51 1.42
N PRO A 190 -9.06 -2.74 2.71
CA PRO A 190 -9.13 -1.72 3.74
C PRO A 190 -7.96 -0.74 3.58
N PHE A 191 -8.24 0.56 3.66
CA PHE A 191 -7.23 1.60 3.69
C PHE A 191 -7.52 2.62 4.77
N TRP A 192 -6.45 3.13 5.37
CA TRP A 192 -6.46 4.30 6.21
C TRP A 192 -5.97 5.48 5.40
N THR A 193 -6.64 6.62 5.49
CA THR A 193 -6.10 7.90 5.00
C THR A 193 -5.78 8.77 6.19
N PHE A 194 -4.63 9.42 6.17
CA PHE A 194 -4.23 10.36 7.22
C PHE A 194 -3.89 11.73 6.66
N SER A 195 -4.34 12.77 7.35
CA SER A 195 -3.96 14.15 7.04
C SER A 195 -3.45 14.84 8.30
N ALA A 196 -2.44 15.68 8.15
CA ALA A 196 -1.88 16.49 9.23
C ALA A 196 -1.11 17.70 8.66
N GLN A 197 -1.12 18.80 9.40
CA GLN A 197 -0.20 19.91 9.20
C GLN A 197 1.03 19.72 10.08
N ILE A 198 2.23 19.82 9.50
CA ILE A 198 3.48 19.58 10.20
C ILE A 198 4.29 20.87 10.21
N ALA A 199 4.58 21.36 11.41
CA ALA A 199 5.53 22.44 11.63
C ALA A 199 6.87 21.85 12.09
N SER A 200 7.91 22.02 11.28
CA SER A 200 9.24 21.49 11.57
C SER A 200 10.27 22.59 11.72
N GLY A 201 10.99 22.59 12.84
CA GLY A 201 12.21 23.36 13.02
C GLY A 201 13.42 22.47 12.81
N TRP A 202 14.44 22.96 12.12
CA TRP A 202 15.71 22.25 11.97
C TRP A 202 16.90 23.10 12.41
N LYS A 203 17.96 22.43 12.85
CA LYS A 203 19.25 23.02 13.18
C LYS A 203 20.35 22.07 12.71
N ALA A 204 21.33 22.58 12.00
CA ALA A 204 22.45 21.79 11.48
C ALA A 204 23.71 22.65 11.32
N GLU A 205 24.87 21.99 11.23
CA GLU A 205 26.05 22.62 10.65
C GLU A 205 25.99 22.48 9.14
N VAL A 206 25.96 23.62 8.46
CA VAL A 206 25.87 23.72 7.00
C VAL A 206 27.23 24.18 6.48
N GLY A 207 27.76 23.42 5.53
CA GLY A 207 29.03 23.69 4.88
C GLY A 207 28.81 24.47 3.59
N HIS A 208 29.45 25.62 3.43
CA HIS A 208 29.47 26.35 2.16
C HIS A 208 30.83 26.19 1.49
N GLU A 209 30.83 25.89 0.20
CA GLU A 209 32.05 25.74 -0.56
C GLU A 209 32.66 27.11 -0.85
N ARG A 210 33.92 27.29 -0.45
CA ARG A 210 34.74 28.45 -0.81
C ARG A 210 36.00 27.97 -1.49
N GLN A 211 36.32 28.60 -2.62
CA GLN A 211 37.61 28.39 -3.27
C GLN A 211 38.68 29.23 -2.60
N GLU A 212 39.81 28.59 -2.28
CA GLU A 212 40.98 29.24 -1.72
C GLU A 212 42.20 28.90 -2.57
N SER A 213 42.94 29.94 -2.97
CA SER A 213 44.22 29.81 -3.64
C SER A 213 45.34 29.70 -2.61
N TYR A 214 46.17 28.67 -2.73
CA TYR A 214 47.36 28.51 -1.91
C TYR A 214 48.59 28.30 -2.81
N TYR A 215 49.75 28.71 -2.31
CA TYR A 215 51.01 28.52 -3.02
C TYR A 215 51.62 27.17 -2.64
N ASP A 216 51.85 26.32 -3.65
CA ASP A 216 52.49 25.02 -3.48
C ASP A 216 54.00 25.18 -3.65
N HIS A 217 54.76 25.01 -2.55
CA HIS A 217 56.21 25.19 -2.56
C HIS A 217 56.96 24.07 -3.31
N ASN A 218 56.35 22.88 -3.49
CA ASN A 218 56.98 21.78 -4.22
C ASN A 218 56.89 22.01 -5.73
N ASP A 219 55.70 22.39 -6.21
CA ASP A 219 55.45 22.63 -7.64
C ASP A 219 55.65 24.10 -8.05
N LYS A 220 56.09 24.95 -7.10
CA LYS A 220 56.32 26.41 -7.27
C LYS A 220 55.21 27.12 -8.04
N SER A 221 53.97 26.78 -7.75
CA SER A 221 52.79 27.27 -8.48
C SER A 221 51.61 27.53 -7.55
N TRP A 222 50.74 28.45 -7.96
CA TRP A 222 49.47 28.69 -7.27
C TRP A 222 48.46 27.60 -7.64
N LYS A 223 47.88 26.96 -6.63
CA LYS A 223 46.82 25.95 -6.78
C LYS A 223 45.56 26.42 -6.09
N THR A 224 44.41 26.05 -6.66
CA THR A 224 43.10 26.30 -6.04
C THR A 224 42.63 25.02 -5.38
N ARG A 225 42.11 25.12 -4.16
CA ARG A 225 41.39 24.02 -3.49
C ARG A 225 40.01 24.50 -3.04
N THR A 226 39.06 23.56 -2.98
CA THR A 226 37.75 23.80 -2.36
C THR A 226 37.86 23.52 -0.87
N VAL A 227 37.50 24.50 -0.05
CA VAL A 227 37.38 24.37 1.40
C VAL A 227 35.89 24.49 1.76
N ILE A 228 35.45 23.73 2.76
CA ILE A 228 34.09 23.79 3.27
C ILE A 228 34.09 24.60 4.57
N ASP A 229 33.45 25.77 4.53
CA ASP A 229 33.25 26.61 5.72
C ASP A 229 31.98 26.16 6.44
N TRP A 230 32.13 25.68 7.66
CA TRP A 230 31.02 25.17 8.48
C TRP A 230 30.45 26.26 9.37
N GLY A 231 29.14 26.49 9.27
CA GLY A 231 28.40 27.39 10.15
C GLY A 231 27.15 26.72 10.71
N TRP A 232 26.78 27.06 11.95
CA TRP A 232 25.48 26.63 12.49
C TRP A 232 24.36 27.45 11.86
N GLU A 233 23.44 26.76 11.20
CA GLU A 233 22.23 27.34 10.63
C GLU A 233 20.99 26.67 11.21
N ASN A 234 19.87 27.37 11.10
CA ASN A 234 18.57 26.86 11.51
C ASN A 234 17.50 27.39 10.56
N GLY A 235 16.38 26.68 10.50
CA GLY A 235 15.26 27.07 9.67
C GLY A 235 13.96 26.44 10.16
N ARG A 236 12.86 26.87 9.53
CA ARG A 236 11.53 26.34 9.80
C ARG A 236 10.84 26.05 8.48
N VAL A 237 10.17 24.90 8.43
CA VAL A 237 9.40 24.44 7.28
C VAL A 237 8.02 24.04 7.76
N LYS A 238 6.99 24.40 6.99
CA LYS A 238 5.62 23.92 7.19
C LYS A 238 5.23 23.05 6.01
N ILE A 239 4.56 21.93 6.31
CA ILE A 239 4.17 20.95 5.30
C ILE A 239 2.77 20.47 5.62
N ASP A 240 1.91 20.54 4.62
CA ASP A 240 0.58 19.96 4.70
C ASP A 240 0.61 18.60 4.04
N VAL A 241 0.35 17.55 4.82
CA VAL A 241 0.20 16.20 4.29
C VAL A 241 -1.29 15.91 4.24
N ALA A 242 -1.84 15.82 3.03
CA ALA A 242 -3.22 15.44 2.81
C ALA A 242 -3.31 14.01 2.28
N ASP A 243 -4.25 13.25 2.83
CA ASP A 243 -4.74 11.97 2.31
C ASP A 243 -3.62 10.93 2.11
N LEU A 244 -2.68 10.86 3.05
CA LEU A 244 -1.66 9.82 3.04
C LEU A 244 -2.33 8.45 3.16
N LEU A 245 -2.25 7.66 2.08
CA LEU A 245 -2.83 6.33 1.98
C LEU A 245 -1.92 5.29 2.62
N LEU A 246 -2.51 4.46 3.48
CA LEU A 246 -1.89 3.25 4.03
C LEU A 246 -2.86 2.08 3.94
N CYS A 247 -2.39 0.97 3.38
CA CYS A 247 -3.17 -0.27 3.33
C CYS A 247 -3.38 -0.80 4.75
N GLY A 248 -4.65 -0.99 5.13
CA GLY A 248 -5.06 -1.57 6.41
C GLY A 248 -4.87 -3.09 6.48
N SER A 249 -4.23 -3.69 5.47
CA SER A 249 -3.86 -5.10 5.45
C SER A 249 -2.35 -5.33 5.48
N SER A 250 -1.88 -6.13 6.44
CA SER A 250 -0.51 -6.65 6.48
C SER A 250 -0.32 -7.92 5.64
N ARG A 251 -1.41 -8.51 5.13
CA ARG A 251 -1.41 -9.78 4.39
C ARG A 251 -1.26 -9.62 2.88
N VAL A 252 -1.23 -8.37 2.41
CA VAL A 252 -1.12 -8.02 1.00
C VAL A 252 0.25 -7.40 0.75
N SER A 253 0.90 -7.74 -0.38
CA SER A 253 2.20 -7.16 -0.73
C SER A 253 2.08 -5.64 -0.87
N GLN A 254 2.75 -4.92 0.03
CA GLN A 254 2.81 -3.46 0.01
C GLN A 254 3.49 -2.94 -1.26
N VAL A 255 4.38 -3.74 -1.87
CA VAL A 255 5.02 -3.39 -3.14
C VAL A 255 4.01 -3.44 -4.28
N LEU A 256 3.12 -4.45 -4.31
CA LEU A 256 2.04 -4.50 -5.30
C LEU A 256 1.06 -3.34 -5.12
N ILE A 257 0.66 -3.03 -3.89
CA ILE A 257 -0.23 -1.89 -3.59
C ILE A 257 0.35 -0.58 -4.11
N LYS A 258 1.60 -0.27 -3.77
CA LYS A 258 2.28 0.94 -4.25
C LYS A 258 2.40 1.02 -5.77
N ARG A 259 2.45 -0.13 -6.47
CA ARG A 259 2.53 -0.18 -7.94
C ARG A 259 1.18 -0.07 -8.65
N VAL A 260 0.07 -0.35 -7.96
CA VAL A 260 -1.29 -0.16 -8.52
C VAL A 260 -1.91 1.19 -8.15
N GLU A 261 -1.28 1.94 -7.25
CA GLU A 261 -1.54 3.36 -7.03
C GLU A 261 -1.21 4.20 -8.28
N PRO A 262 -1.84 5.39 -8.46
CA PRO A 262 -2.72 6.09 -7.52
C PRO A 262 -4.20 5.69 -7.61
N PHE A 263 -4.90 5.80 -6.48
CA PHE A 263 -6.36 5.83 -6.43
C PHE A 263 -6.85 7.28 -6.46
N GLN A 264 -7.91 7.56 -7.20
CA GLN A 264 -8.47 8.91 -7.31
C GLN A 264 -9.49 9.14 -6.18
N LEU A 265 -9.01 9.63 -5.04
CA LEU A 265 -9.82 9.86 -3.83
C LEU A 265 -10.96 10.86 -4.00
N LYS A 266 -10.93 11.69 -5.06
CA LYS A 266 -12.06 12.55 -5.46
C LYS A 266 -13.35 11.78 -5.78
N ASP A 267 -13.24 10.49 -6.08
CA ASP A 267 -14.37 9.62 -6.42
C ASP A 267 -14.95 8.88 -5.18
N LEU A 268 -14.54 9.26 -3.96
CA LEU A 268 -15.08 8.67 -2.74
C LEU A 268 -16.60 8.90 -2.64
N VAL A 269 -17.32 7.82 -2.34
CA VAL A 269 -18.75 7.83 -2.02
C VAL A 269 -18.96 7.33 -0.59
N SER A 270 -20.06 7.75 0.04
CA SER A 270 -20.48 7.19 1.33
C SER A 270 -20.67 5.67 1.23
N TYR A 271 -20.19 4.94 2.22
CA TYR A 271 -20.37 3.50 2.30
C TYR A 271 -21.86 3.16 2.38
N ALA A 272 -22.26 2.20 1.52
CA ALA A 272 -23.54 1.53 1.59
C ALA A 272 -23.29 0.02 1.38
N PRO A 273 -23.93 -0.87 2.15
CA PRO A 273 -23.73 -2.32 2.02
C PRO A 273 -23.98 -2.86 0.60
N ASP A 274 -24.84 -2.21 -0.17
CA ASP A 274 -25.14 -2.49 -1.58
C ASP A 274 -23.91 -2.55 -2.49
N PHE A 275 -22.88 -1.75 -2.21
CA PHE A 275 -21.62 -1.81 -2.94
C PHE A 275 -20.84 -3.11 -2.71
N LEU A 276 -21.13 -3.85 -1.64
CA LEU A 276 -20.53 -5.15 -1.37
C LEU A 276 -21.39 -6.32 -1.87
N ALA A 277 -22.51 -6.05 -2.56
CA ALA A 277 -23.35 -7.09 -3.14
C ALA A 277 -22.58 -7.85 -4.23
N GLY A 278 -22.27 -9.12 -3.98
CA GLY A 278 -21.48 -9.95 -4.90
C GLY A 278 -19.97 -9.71 -4.88
N TRP A 279 -19.48 -8.72 -4.13
CA TRP A 279 -18.05 -8.46 -3.95
C TRP A 279 -17.54 -9.01 -2.62
N GLN A 280 -16.25 -9.31 -2.57
CA GLN A 280 -15.53 -9.63 -1.34
C GLN A 280 -14.97 -8.34 -0.75
N ALA A 281 -14.88 -8.26 0.58
CA ALA A 281 -14.22 -7.17 1.27
C ALA A 281 -13.27 -7.74 2.32
N GLN A 282 -12.05 -7.23 2.39
CA GLN A 282 -11.11 -7.65 3.41
C GLN A 282 -11.30 -6.80 4.67
N ALA A 283 -11.34 -7.46 5.82
CA ALA A 283 -11.25 -6.81 7.13
C ALA A 283 -9.86 -6.21 7.32
N TYR A 284 -9.75 -5.10 8.05
CA TYR A 284 -8.42 -4.58 8.43
C TYR A 284 -7.81 -5.49 9.51
N ASP A 285 -6.53 -5.83 9.35
CA ASP A 285 -5.73 -6.47 10.40
C ASP A 285 -4.69 -5.50 10.97
N GLN A 286 -4.35 -4.45 10.22
CA GLN A 286 -3.59 -3.32 10.73
C GLN A 286 -4.54 -2.30 11.37
N THR A 287 -4.55 -2.28 12.71
CA THR A 287 -5.38 -1.39 13.51
C THR A 287 -4.99 0.08 13.33
N LEU A 288 -5.94 0.98 13.57
CA LEU A 288 -5.74 2.43 13.47
C LEU A 288 -4.49 2.93 14.23
N PRO A 289 -4.22 2.54 15.49
CA PRO A 289 -3.00 2.99 16.18
C PRO A 289 -1.71 2.59 15.48
N LYS A 290 -1.62 1.34 14.99
CA LYS A 290 -0.44 0.85 14.25
C LYS A 290 -0.28 1.55 12.90
N ALA A 291 -1.38 1.72 12.17
CA ALA A 291 -1.38 2.46 10.92
C ALA A 291 -0.96 3.92 11.13
N TRP A 292 -1.40 4.55 12.22
CA TRP A 292 -1.04 5.92 12.57
C TRP A 292 0.44 6.07 12.93
N GLU A 293 1.03 5.12 13.63
CA GLU A 293 2.47 5.11 13.90
C GLU A 293 3.28 5.05 12.60
N GLN A 294 2.90 4.19 11.66
CA GLN A 294 3.53 4.12 10.34
C GLN A 294 3.34 5.43 9.57
N ALA A 295 2.13 6.00 9.56
CA ALA A 295 1.84 7.27 8.90
C ALA A 295 2.72 8.40 9.44
N LYS A 296 2.87 8.51 10.77
CA LYS A 296 3.75 9.49 11.40
C LYS A 296 5.21 9.31 11.01
N ALA A 297 5.69 8.07 10.87
CA ALA A 297 7.05 7.81 10.41
C ALA A 297 7.25 8.32 8.97
N ASP A 298 6.33 7.98 8.07
CA ASP A 298 6.36 8.41 6.66
C ASP A 298 6.26 9.95 6.55
N MET A 299 5.38 10.58 7.33
CA MET A 299 5.22 12.03 7.41
C MET A 299 6.48 12.72 7.97
N ARG A 300 7.15 12.14 8.97
CA ARG A 300 8.42 12.65 9.50
C ARG A 300 9.54 12.59 8.47
N GLU A 301 9.63 11.52 7.68
CA GLU A 301 10.63 11.45 6.59
C GLU A 301 10.36 12.51 5.51
N ARG A 302 9.09 12.75 5.15
CA ARG A 302 8.74 13.88 4.26
C ARG A 302 9.16 15.23 4.85
N ALA A 303 8.94 15.43 6.15
CA ALA A 303 9.36 16.63 6.86
C ALA A 303 10.87 16.80 6.89
N LYS A 304 11.60 15.73 7.15
CA LYS A 304 13.05 15.68 7.10
C LYS A 304 13.58 16.05 5.71
N SER A 305 13.02 15.46 4.65
CA SER A 305 13.41 15.78 3.27
C SER A 305 13.18 17.25 2.96
N ALA A 306 12.05 17.84 3.37
CA ALA A 306 11.77 19.26 3.14
C ALA A 306 12.71 20.18 3.93
N CYS A 307 13.07 19.82 5.18
CA CYS A 307 14.11 20.52 5.93
C CYS A 307 15.47 20.45 5.22
N HIS A 308 15.86 19.30 4.69
CA HIS A 308 17.08 19.18 3.89
C HIS A 308 17.02 20.01 2.60
N SER A 309 15.88 20.06 1.92
CA SER A 309 15.70 20.93 0.75
C SER A 309 15.74 22.42 1.09
N ASN A 310 15.43 22.79 2.33
CA ASN A 310 15.54 24.16 2.82
C ASN A 310 17.00 24.55 3.13
N ILE A 311 17.85 23.58 3.50
CA ILE A 311 19.29 23.76 3.65
C ILE A 311 19.88 23.90 2.25
N GLY A 312 20.24 25.12 1.84
CA GLY A 312 20.72 25.42 0.49
C GLY A 312 22.10 24.84 0.13
N SER A 313 22.58 23.79 0.82
CA SER A 313 23.88 23.15 0.60
C SER A 313 23.77 21.62 0.70
N LEU A 314 24.64 20.93 -0.05
CA LEU A 314 24.80 19.48 -0.01
C LEU A 314 25.65 19.01 1.20
N HIS A 315 26.43 19.90 1.80
CA HIS A 315 27.30 19.59 2.94
C HIS A 315 26.57 19.86 4.25
N VAL A 316 26.01 18.82 4.86
CA VAL A 316 25.24 18.93 6.11
C VAL A 316 25.75 17.92 7.13
N ARG A 317 26.01 18.38 8.36
CA ARG A 317 26.33 17.50 9.50
C ARG A 317 25.64 17.96 10.77
N ASN A 318 25.61 17.10 11.79
CA ASN A 318 24.97 17.37 13.07
C ASN A 318 23.52 17.90 12.95
N PHE A 319 22.79 17.33 12.00
CA PHE A 319 21.40 17.70 11.72
C PHE A 319 20.49 17.21 12.84
N SER A 320 19.62 18.11 13.30
CA SER A 320 18.54 17.83 14.24
C SER A 320 17.27 18.53 13.77
N MET A 321 16.12 17.92 14.03
CA MET A 321 14.82 18.51 13.73
C MET A 321 13.78 18.19 14.80
N THR A 322 12.80 19.08 14.91
CA THR A 322 11.52 18.82 15.57
C THR A 322 10.43 18.73 14.52
N ALA A 323 9.34 18.03 14.82
CA ALA A 323 8.17 17.93 13.96
C ALA A 323 6.93 17.92 14.83
N ASP A 324 6.23 19.05 14.84
CA ASP A 324 5.00 19.27 15.58
C ASP A 324 3.82 19.02 14.64
N PHE A 325 2.98 18.06 15.00
CA PHE A 325 1.81 17.64 14.23
C PHE A 325 0.58 18.40 14.74
N ASN A 326 -0.20 18.96 13.83
CA ASN A 326 -1.45 19.66 14.11
C ASN A 326 -2.54 19.18 13.14
N GLU A 327 -3.81 19.38 13.51
CA GLU A 327 -4.97 19.03 12.68
C GLU A 327 -4.92 17.57 12.19
N GLU A 328 -4.54 16.66 13.10
CA GLU A 328 -4.42 15.23 12.81
C GLU A 328 -5.80 14.62 12.57
N THR A 329 -5.99 14.09 11.37
CA THR A 329 -7.27 13.51 10.98
C THR A 329 -7.11 12.20 10.22
N TRP A 330 -8.09 11.31 10.34
CA TRP A 330 -8.08 9.97 9.72
C TRP A 330 -9.42 9.60 9.08
N ARG A 331 -9.40 8.68 8.11
CA ARG A 331 -10.60 7.97 7.60
C ARG A 331 -10.31 6.50 7.39
N TYR A 332 -11.33 5.67 7.61
CA TYR A 332 -11.35 4.28 7.17
C TYR A 332 -12.15 4.16 5.86
N ILE A 333 -11.47 3.74 4.79
CA ILE A 333 -12.04 3.64 3.45
C ILE A 333 -11.80 2.26 2.83
N LEU A 334 -12.63 1.89 1.86
CA LEU A 334 -12.42 0.70 1.03
C LEU A 334 -12.05 1.07 -0.40
N LEU A 335 -10.97 0.46 -0.91
CA LEU A 335 -10.49 0.69 -2.27
C LEU A 335 -10.66 -0.56 -3.14
N PRO A 336 -11.15 -0.41 -4.39
CA PRO A 336 -11.47 -1.54 -5.26
C PRO A 336 -10.21 -2.06 -5.95
N VAL A 337 -9.93 -3.35 -5.78
CA VAL A 337 -8.85 -4.04 -6.52
C VAL A 337 -9.34 -5.37 -7.05
N TYR A 338 -8.75 -5.79 -8.15
CA TYR A 338 -8.84 -7.14 -8.67
C TYR A 338 -7.55 -7.87 -8.32
N VAL A 339 -7.68 -9.07 -7.74
CA VAL A 339 -6.53 -9.91 -7.38
C VAL A 339 -6.68 -11.25 -8.07
N ALA A 340 -5.57 -11.75 -8.61
CA ALA A 340 -5.47 -13.11 -9.07
C ALA A 340 -4.12 -13.71 -8.65
N ALA A 341 -4.16 -14.98 -8.28
CA ALA A 341 -2.98 -15.79 -8.07
C ALA A 341 -2.97 -16.91 -9.12
N TYR A 342 -1.84 -17.10 -9.78
CA TYR A 342 -1.68 -18.07 -10.86
C TYR A 342 -0.44 -18.92 -10.66
N LYS A 343 -0.41 -20.11 -11.27
CA LYS A 343 0.73 -21.02 -11.18
C LYS A 343 1.48 -21.10 -12.48
N PHE A 344 2.81 -21.03 -12.42
CA PHE A 344 3.71 -21.25 -13.54
C PHE A 344 4.92 -22.03 -13.04
N GLU A 345 5.24 -23.16 -13.68
CA GLU A 345 6.35 -24.06 -13.29
C GLU A 345 6.38 -24.38 -11.77
N ASN A 346 5.22 -24.78 -11.20
CA ASN A 346 5.02 -25.06 -9.78
C ASN A 346 5.24 -23.90 -8.79
N LYS A 347 5.47 -22.67 -9.27
CA LYS A 347 5.51 -21.46 -8.43
C LYS A 347 4.20 -20.69 -8.54
N VAL A 348 3.76 -20.09 -7.45
CA VAL A 348 2.58 -19.21 -7.41
C VAL A 348 3.05 -17.77 -7.60
N TYR A 349 2.40 -17.07 -8.52
CA TYR A 349 2.62 -15.67 -8.82
C TYR A 349 1.33 -14.88 -8.55
N GLN A 350 1.46 -13.64 -8.10
CA GLN A 350 0.32 -12.78 -7.83
C GLN A 350 0.27 -11.58 -8.78
N VAL A 351 -0.94 -11.23 -9.21
CA VAL A 351 -1.24 -10.02 -9.98
C VAL A 351 -2.36 -9.26 -9.30
N MET A 352 -2.21 -7.94 -9.27
CA MET A 352 -3.18 -7.00 -8.76
C MET A 352 -3.48 -5.95 -9.82
N LEU A 353 -4.75 -5.59 -9.94
CA LEU A 353 -5.23 -4.55 -10.83
C LEU A 353 -6.11 -3.58 -10.06
N ASN A 354 -5.89 -2.29 -10.27
CA ASN A 354 -6.68 -1.21 -9.67
C ASN A 354 -8.07 -1.19 -10.32
N GLY A 355 -9.12 -1.45 -9.53
CA GLY A 355 -10.50 -1.54 -10.01
C GLY A 355 -11.11 -0.20 -10.46
N GLN A 356 -10.41 0.92 -10.24
CA GLN A 356 -10.81 2.25 -10.66
C GLN A 356 -10.07 2.72 -11.91
N THR A 357 -8.74 2.54 -11.95
CA THR A 357 -7.87 3.11 -13.00
C THR A 357 -7.43 2.09 -14.05
N GLY A 358 -7.50 0.80 -13.75
CA GLY A 358 -6.96 -0.26 -14.59
C GLY A 358 -5.44 -0.45 -14.50
N ALA A 359 -4.76 0.31 -13.64
CA ALA A 359 -3.33 0.12 -13.37
C ALA A 359 -3.07 -1.30 -12.85
N ILE A 360 -2.08 -1.99 -13.42
CA ILE A 360 -1.81 -3.40 -13.14
C ILE A 360 -0.36 -3.60 -12.73
N ALA A 361 -0.17 -4.40 -11.68
CA ALA A 361 1.14 -4.78 -11.18
C ALA A 361 1.09 -6.22 -10.68
N GLY A 362 2.22 -6.91 -10.75
CA GLY A 362 2.29 -8.31 -10.35
C GLY A 362 3.70 -8.83 -10.44
N GLN A 363 3.85 -10.09 -10.08
CA GLN A 363 5.04 -10.88 -10.33
C GLN A 363 4.96 -11.49 -11.72
N LYS A 364 6.12 -11.65 -12.36
CA LYS A 364 6.23 -12.39 -13.63
C LYS A 364 7.43 -13.33 -13.57
N PRO A 365 7.29 -14.58 -14.04
CA PRO A 365 8.45 -15.47 -14.16
C PRO A 365 9.46 -14.89 -15.15
N VAL A 366 10.74 -15.08 -14.88
CA VAL A 366 11.83 -14.63 -15.74
C VAL A 366 12.34 -15.79 -16.58
N ALA A 367 12.49 -15.55 -17.88
CA ALA A 367 13.19 -16.45 -18.78
C ALA A 367 14.71 -16.27 -18.57
N TRP A 368 15.26 -16.92 -17.55
CA TRP A 368 16.66 -16.74 -17.12
C TRP A 368 17.69 -16.93 -18.23
N TRP A 369 17.44 -17.81 -19.21
CA TRP A 369 18.31 -17.98 -20.37
C TRP A 369 18.44 -16.69 -21.22
N LYS A 370 17.37 -15.89 -21.36
CA LYS A 370 17.38 -14.60 -22.06
C LYS A 370 18.28 -13.60 -21.30
N ILE A 371 18.22 -13.62 -19.97
CA ILE A 371 19.09 -12.79 -19.11
C ILE A 371 20.56 -13.21 -19.25
N TRP A 372 20.87 -14.51 -19.15
CA TRP A 372 22.25 -15.00 -19.29
C TRP A 372 22.84 -14.68 -20.66
N LEU A 373 22.04 -14.78 -21.73
CA LEU A 373 22.46 -14.39 -23.07
C LEU A 373 22.78 -12.88 -23.13
N ALA A 374 21.92 -12.03 -22.57
CA ALA A 374 22.18 -10.59 -22.52
C ALA A 374 23.41 -10.24 -21.67
N VAL A 375 23.60 -10.90 -20.53
CA VAL A 375 24.81 -10.74 -19.70
C VAL A 375 26.06 -11.13 -20.49
N ALA A 376 26.04 -12.27 -21.18
CA ALA A 376 27.16 -12.69 -22.04
C ALA A 376 27.42 -11.67 -23.16
N ALA A 377 26.37 -11.14 -23.80
CA ALA A 377 26.49 -10.13 -24.84
C ALA A 377 27.12 -8.83 -24.30
N MET A 378 26.76 -8.40 -23.09
CA MET A 378 27.32 -7.19 -22.44
C MET A 378 28.79 -7.34 -22.05
N LEU A 379 29.23 -8.56 -21.67
CA LEU A 379 30.62 -8.84 -21.30
C LEU A 379 31.51 -9.11 -22.52
N SER A 380 30.93 -9.53 -23.65
CA SER A 380 31.68 -9.94 -24.84
C SER A 380 32.65 -8.89 -25.39
N PRO A 381 32.33 -7.58 -25.48
CA PRO A 381 33.25 -6.60 -26.06
C PRO A 381 34.52 -6.43 -25.22
N GLY A 382 34.39 -6.41 -23.89
CA GLY A 382 35.53 -6.30 -22.97
C GLY A 382 36.43 -7.54 -23.01
N LEU A 383 35.82 -8.74 -23.05
CA LEU A 383 36.52 -10.01 -23.20
C LEU A 383 37.26 -10.11 -24.53
N CYS A 384 36.63 -9.76 -25.65
CA CYS A 384 37.24 -9.80 -26.98
C CYS A 384 38.41 -8.83 -27.08
N LEU A 385 38.26 -7.59 -26.61
CA LEU A 385 39.33 -6.59 -26.60
C LEU A 385 40.48 -6.99 -25.66
N GLY A 386 40.17 -7.58 -24.51
CA GLY A 386 41.16 -8.13 -23.58
C GLY A 386 41.97 -9.26 -24.21
N LEU A 387 41.29 -10.21 -24.85
CA LEU A 387 41.91 -11.36 -25.53
C LEU A 387 42.76 -10.93 -26.73
N LEU A 388 42.36 -9.89 -27.47
CA LEU A 388 43.16 -9.33 -28.57
C LEU A 388 44.34 -8.49 -28.06
N GLY A 389 44.16 -7.75 -26.97
CA GLY A 389 45.18 -6.89 -26.39
C GLY A 389 46.34 -7.66 -25.76
N LEU A 390 46.08 -8.83 -25.17
CA LEU A 390 47.11 -9.67 -24.52
C LEU A 390 48.26 -10.11 -25.46
N PRO A 391 48.02 -10.71 -26.65
CA PRO A 391 49.09 -11.05 -27.58
C PRO A 391 49.75 -9.80 -28.20
N LEU A 392 49.00 -8.71 -28.43
CA LEU A 392 49.54 -7.44 -28.93
C LEU A 392 50.46 -6.75 -27.91
N LEU A 393 50.27 -7.02 -26.61
CA LEU A 393 51.16 -6.54 -25.56
C LEU A 393 52.54 -7.18 -25.69
N LEU A 394 52.57 -8.49 -25.96
CA LEU A 394 53.80 -9.27 -26.18
C LEU A 394 54.49 -8.88 -27.49
N ALA A 395 53.74 -8.43 -28.50
CA ALA A 395 54.23 -8.00 -29.81
C ALA A 395 54.62 -6.50 -29.87
N GLY A 396 55.26 -5.97 -28.84
CA GLY A 396 55.83 -4.60 -28.85
C GLY A 396 55.05 -3.54 -28.07
N GLY A 397 54.25 -3.94 -27.06
CA GLY A 397 53.63 -3.00 -26.10
C GLY A 397 52.40 -2.23 -26.59
N ILE A 398 52.05 -2.34 -27.88
CA ILE A 398 50.89 -1.68 -28.50
C ILE A 398 49.56 -2.21 -27.91
N GLY A 399 49.56 -3.41 -27.34
CA GLY A 399 48.40 -4.02 -26.68
C GLY A 399 47.89 -3.34 -25.40
N LEU A 400 48.62 -2.35 -24.84
CA LEU A 400 48.19 -1.66 -23.62
C LEU A 400 46.86 -0.91 -23.81
N VAL A 401 46.68 -0.24 -24.95
CA VAL A 401 45.47 0.53 -25.27
C VAL A 401 44.22 -0.37 -25.37
N PRO A 402 44.20 -1.45 -26.18
CA PRO A 402 43.03 -2.33 -26.24
C PRO A 402 42.77 -3.07 -24.91
N LEU A 403 43.79 -3.34 -24.09
CA LEU A 403 43.59 -3.89 -22.74
C LEU A 403 42.88 -2.91 -21.81
N ILE A 404 43.30 -1.64 -21.78
CA ILE A 404 42.65 -0.62 -20.94
C ILE A 404 41.20 -0.40 -21.40
N ILE A 405 40.98 -0.25 -22.71
CA ILE A 405 39.64 -0.09 -23.27
C ILE A 405 38.78 -1.33 -23.00
N GLY A 406 39.34 -2.53 -23.17
CA GLY A 406 38.68 -3.80 -22.86
C GLY A 406 38.27 -3.90 -21.38
N LEU A 407 39.15 -3.49 -20.47
CA LEU A 407 38.85 -3.46 -19.03
C LEU A 407 37.71 -2.48 -18.71
N ILE A 408 37.70 -1.29 -19.30
CA ILE A 408 36.61 -0.31 -19.13
C ILE A 408 35.28 -0.90 -19.60
N PHE A 409 35.24 -1.47 -20.81
CA PHE A 409 34.03 -2.11 -21.33
C PHE A 409 33.59 -3.31 -20.49
N PHE A 410 34.53 -4.09 -19.96
CA PHE A 410 34.21 -5.22 -19.09
C PHE A 410 33.59 -4.76 -17.76
N ILE A 411 34.15 -3.72 -17.13
CA ILE A 411 33.60 -3.14 -15.89
C ILE A 411 32.22 -2.54 -16.14
N ALA A 412 32.05 -1.78 -17.22
CA ALA A 412 30.75 -1.23 -17.61
C ALA A 412 29.73 -2.35 -17.90
N GLY A 413 30.15 -3.40 -18.60
CA GLY A 413 29.36 -4.60 -18.86
C GLY A 413 28.93 -5.31 -17.58
N LEU A 414 29.83 -5.47 -16.60
CA LEU A 414 29.53 -6.05 -15.29
C LEU A 414 28.51 -5.22 -14.51
N ALA A 415 28.68 -3.89 -14.47
CA ALA A 415 27.74 -3.00 -13.80
C ALA A 415 26.34 -3.08 -14.42
N GLY A 416 26.26 -3.08 -15.75
CA GLY A 416 25.01 -3.24 -16.47
C GLY A 416 24.38 -4.63 -16.32
N ALA A 417 25.20 -5.70 -16.32
CA ALA A 417 24.75 -7.07 -16.07
C ALA A 417 24.18 -7.21 -14.64
N PHE A 418 24.83 -6.62 -13.65
CA PHE A 418 24.36 -6.60 -12.27
C PHE A 418 23.01 -5.87 -12.14
N PHE A 419 22.88 -4.71 -12.77
CA PHE A 419 21.62 -3.97 -12.80
C PHE A 419 20.50 -4.77 -13.48
N LEU A 420 20.79 -5.42 -14.62
CA LEU A 420 19.84 -6.26 -15.33
C LEU A 420 19.41 -7.46 -14.48
N TYR A 421 20.37 -8.12 -13.82
CA TYR A 421 20.10 -9.23 -12.90
C TYR A 421 19.21 -8.80 -11.73
N GLN A 422 19.53 -7.68 -11.07
CA GLN A 422 18.70 -7.14 -9.99
C GLN A 422 17.28 -6.83 -10.46
N LYS A 423 17.13 -6.22 -11.66
CA LYS A 423 15.82 -5.94 -12.24
C LYS A 423 15.02 -7.21 -12.54
N ALA A 424 15.69 -8.26 -13.01
CA ALA A 424 15.08 -9.56 -13.27
C ALA A 424 14.61 -10.22 -11.96
N VAL A 425 15.46 -10.31 -10.94
CA VAL A 425 15.08 -10.82 -9.61
C VAL A 425 13.91 -10.03 -9.02
N ALA A 426 13.97 -8.70 -9.10
CA ALA A 426 12.90 -7.83 -8.61
C ALA A 426 11.58 -7.97 -9.39
N SER A 427 11.57 -8.62 -10.56
CA SER A 427 10.31 -8.92 -11.27
C SER A 427 9.65 -10.23 -10.81
N GLU A 428 10.43 -11.18 -10.27
CA GLU A 428 9.90 -12.41 -9.67
C GLU A 428 9.47 -12.23 -8.21
N ALA A 429 10.14 -11.36 -7.44
CA ALA A 429 10.06 -11.34 -5.98
C ALA A 429 8.96 -10.45 -5.34
N VAL A 430 8.15 -9.75 -6.14
CA VAL A 430 7.33 -8.59 -5.69
C VAL A 430 5.99 -8.93 -5.05
#